data_AF-A0A926P5V7-F1
#
_entry.id   AF-A0A926P5V7-F1
#
_cell.length_a   1.000
_cell.length_b   1.000
_cell.length_c   1.000
_cell.angle_alpha   90.00
_cell.angle_beta   90.00
_cell.angle_gamma   90.00
#
_symmetry.space_group_name_H-M   'P 1'
#
loop_
_entity.id
_entity.type
_entity.pdbx_description
1 polymer ?
#
loop_
_entity_poly.entity_id
_entity_poly.type
_entity_poly.pdbx_seq_one_letter_code
_entity_poly.pdbx_strand_id
1 'polypeptide(L)'
;MNIYVETNFVLELTFKQEQYASCEEILQLCEAGQANLVIPAYSLAEPHEKLIRQARSRKQLQQSLNAELGQLKRTASYASRIESIKQDIESLLVDSNEEEQKRFIQFRDRLLNIGDIVALTADILIKAASCEDTYDLTPQDAFVYASVIDHLQRYPPQQACFLNRDKGFANPDIVDELNQFNCRMIFRFDCGYRFLQSQLSS
;
A
#
# COMPACT_ATOMS: atom_id res chain seq x y z
N MET A 1 -17.98 3.56 11.26
CA MET A 1 -16.65 3.17 11.78
C MET A 1 -15.59 3.72 10.84
N ASN A 2 -14.48 4.24 11.37
CA ASN A 2 -13.37 4.74 10.54
C ASN A 2 -12.32 3.64 10.34
N ILE A 3 -11.82 3.50 9.12
CA ILE A 3 -10.80 2.52 8.75
C ILE A 3 -9.60 3.31 8.25
N TYR A 4 -8.56 3.37 9.06
CA TYR A 4 -7.28 3.95 8.67
C TYR A 4 -6.49 2.92 7.88
N VAL A 5 -5.88 3.32 6.77
CA VAL A 5 -5.04 2.45 5.95
C VAL A 5 -3.70 3.12 5.64
N GLU A 6 -2.65 2.31 5.54
CA GLU A 6 -1.31 2.76 5.17
C GLU A 6 -0.98 2.51 3.68
N THR A 7 0.26 2.81 3.28
CA THR A 7 0.79 2.60 1.93
C THR A 7 0.57 1.17 1.43
N ASN A 8 0.85 0.15 2.25
CA ASN A 8 0.73 -1.24 1.81
C ASN A 8 -0.68 -1.61 1.34
N PHE A 9 -1.74 -0.97 1.85
CA PHE A 9 -3.10 -1.20 1.36
C PHE A 9 -3.24 -0.80 -0.12
N VAL A 10 -2.69 0.36 -0.49
CA VAL A 10 -2.69 0.86 -1.87
C VAL A 10 -1.83 -0.03 -2.78
N LEU A 11 -0.71 -0.53 -2.25
CA LEU A 11 0.20 -1.43 -2.96
C LEU A 11 -0.43 -2.80 -3.22
N GLU A 12 -1.13 -3.39 -2.25
CA GLU A 12 -1.85 -4.65 -2.41
C GLU A 12 -2.88 -4.58 -3.56
N LEU A 13 -3.65 -3.49 -3.60
CA LEU A 13 -4.63 -3.23 -4.67
C LEU A 13 -3.95 -3.09 -6.04
N THR A 14 -2.88 -2.30 -6.08
CA THR A 14 -2.16 -1.96 -7.32
C THR A 14 -1.46 -3.18 -7.94
N PHE A 15 -0.73 -3.91 -7.12
CA PHE A 15 0.10 -5.04 -7.54
C PHE A 15 -0.63 -6.38 -7.48
N LYS A 16 -1.89 -6.41 -7.05
CA LYS A 16 -2.69 -7.64 -6.86
C LYS A 16 -1.92 -8.69 -6.05
N GLN A 17 -1.42 -8.26 -4.89
CA GLN A 17 -0.63 -9.12 -3.99
C GLN A 17 -1.53 -10.06 -3.18
N GLU A 18 -0.94 -10.80 -2.24
CA GLU A 18 -1.56 -11.91 -1.51
C GLU A 18 -2.87 -11.54 -0.78
N GLN A 19 -3.00 -10.29 -0.32
CA GLN A 19 -4.18 -9.82 0.43
C GLN A 19 -5.09 -8.91 -0.39
N TYR A 20 -4.86 -8.81 -1.71
CA TYR A 20 -5.66 -8.05 -2.66
C TYR A 20 -7.17 -8.25 -2.47
N ALA A 21 -7.62 -9.50 -2.36
CA ALA A 21 -9.04 -9.82 -2.27
C ALA A 21 -9.68 -9.13 -1.06
N SER A 22 -9.04 -9.20 0.11
CA SER A 22 -9.53 -8.55 1.31
C SER A 22 -9.47 -7.02 1.22
N CYS A 23 -8.43 -6.46 0.60
CA CYS A 23 -8.37 -5.01 0.36
C CYS A 23 -9.52 -4.53 -0.54
N GLU A 24 -9.83 -5.29 -1.60
CA GLU A 24 -10.94 -4.99 -2.51
C GLU A 24 -12.29 -5.09 -1.80
N GLU A 25 -12.50 -6.11 -0.97
CA GLU A 25 -13.72 -6.25 -0.18
C GLU A 25 -13.88 -5.11 0.85
N ILE A 26 -12.79 -4.69 1.51
CA ILE A 26 -12.80 -3.52 2.40
C ILE A 26 -13.18 -2.26 1.63
N LEU A 27 -12.63 -2.08 0.43
CA LEU A 27 -12.93 -0.93 -0.42
C LEU A 27 -14.41 -0.91 -0.82
N GLN A 28 -14.98 -2.07 -1.19
CA GLN A 28 -16.40 -2.20 -1.52
C GLN A 28 -17.32 -1.89 -0.34
N LEU A 29 -16.96 -2.28 0.89
CA LEU A 29 -17.71 -1.89 2.09
C LEU A 29 -17.75 -0.36 2.27
N CYS A 30 -16.63 0.31 1.99
CA CYS A 30 -16.53 1.76 2.07
C CYS A 30 -17.31 2.45 0.95
N GLU A 31 -17.23 1.94 -0.29
CA GLU A 31 -18.03 2.41 -1.43
C GLU A 31 -19.54 2.27 -1.19
N ALA A 32 -19.96 1.23 -0.45
CA ALA A 32 -21.35 1.03 -0.04
C ALA A 32 -21.77 1.91 1.16
N GLY A 33 -20.89 2.76 1.69
CA GLY A 33 -21.16 3.63 2.84
C GLY A 33 -21.28 2.91 4.18
N GLN A 34 -20.81 1.66 4.27
CA GLN A 34 -20.89 0.85 5.50
C GLN A 34 -19.74 1.18 6.48
N ALA A 35 -18.65 1.74 5.98
CA ALA A 35 -17.54 2.25 6.76
C ALA A 35 -16.88 3.44 6.06
N ASN A 36 -16.13 4.24 6.82
CA ASN A 36 -15.44 5.41 6.29
C ASN A 36 -13.96 5.06 6.13
N LEU A 37 -13.44 5.16 4.90
CA LEU A 37 -12.01 4.98 4.66
C LEU A 37 -11.28 6.29 4.95
N VAL A 38 -10.21 6.22 5.75
CA VAL A 38 -9.36 7.38 6.07
C VAL A 38 -7.92 7.06 5.64
N ILE A 39 -7.31 7.96 4.87
CA ILE A 39 -6.03 7.69 4.21
C ILE A 39 -5.08 8.87 4.45
N PRO A 40 -3.93 8.68 5.09
CA PRO A 40 -2.86 9.67 5.07
C PRO A 40 -2.43 9.98 3.64
N ALA A 41 -2.37 11.26 3.27
CA ALA A 41 -1.99 11.67 1.91
C ALA A 41 -0.64 11.09 1.47
N TYR A 42 0.29 10.91 2.42
CA TYR A 42 1.60 10.30 2.17
C TYR A 42 1.49 8.86 1.64
N SER A 43 0.51 8.08 2.12
CA SER A 43 0.25 6.70 1.69
C SER A 43 -0.23 6.59 0.24
N LEU A 44 -0.71 7.69 -0.36
CA LEU A 44 -1.06 7.76 -1.79
C LEU A 44 0.11 8.22 -2.66
N ALA A 45 1.07 8.95 -2.10
CA ALA A 45 2.23 9.48 -2.83
C ALA A 45 3.33 8.43 -2.99
N GLU A 46 3.66 7.69 -1.93
CA GLU A 46 4.74 6.69 -1.92
C GLU A 46 4.60 5.58 -3.00
N PRO A 47 3.39 5.05 -3.29
CA PRO A 47 3.21 4.07 -4.36
C PRO A 47 3.68 4.54 -5.74
N HIS A 48 3.57 5.85 -6.03
CA HIS A 48 4.07 6.41 -7.29
C HIS A 48 5.58 6.24 -7.44
N GLU A 49 6.33 6.55 -6.38
CA GLU A 49 7.79 6.40 -6.40
C GLU A 49 8.18 4.92 -6.57
N LYS A 50 7.47 4.02 -5.86
CA LYS A 50 7.71 2.58 -5.95
C LYS A 50 7.47 2.06 -7.36
N LEU A 51 6.38 2.46 -8.03
CA LEU A 51 6.10 2.11 -9.43
C LEU A 51 7.20 2.62 -10.38
N ILE A 52 7.63 3.88 -10.22
CA ILE A 52 8.71 4.45 -11.05
C ILE A 52 10.03 3.69 -10.86
N ARG A 53 10.39 3.38 -9.61
CA ARG A 53 11.59 2.62 -9.26
C ARG A 53 11.53 1.19 -9.83
N GLN A 54 10.39 0.52 -9.72
CA GLN A 54 10.20 -0.84 -10.23
C GLN A 54 10.26 -0.88 -11.75
N ALA A 55 9.65 0.08 -12.45
CA ALA A 55 9.74 0.20 -13.90
C ALA A 55 11.19 0.41 -14.37
N ARG A 56 11.95 1.27 -13.69
CA ARG A 56 13.39 1.48 -13.97
C ARG A 56 14.21 0.21 -13.75
N SER A 57 13.98 -0.49 -12.63
CA SER A 57 14.66 -1.74 -12.31
C SER A 57 14.36 -2.82 -13.35
N ARG A 58 13.08 -3.00 -13.75
CA ARG A 58 12.68 -3.94 -14.80
C ARG A 58 13.31 -3.61 -16.15
N LYS A 59 13.39 -2.33 -16.52
CA LYS A 59 14.07 -1.90 -17.75
C LYS A 59 15.56 -2.24 -17.74
N GLN A 60 16.25 -2.03 -16.62
CA GLN A 60 17.66 -2.40 -16.48
C GLN A 60 17.85 -3.92 -16.55
N LEU A 61 16.96 -4.69 -15.92
CA LEU A 61 16.97 -6.16 -16.00
C LEU A 61 16.74 -6.64 -17.43
N GLN A 62 15.76 -6.08 -18.14
CA GLN A 62 15.47 -6.40 -19.54
C GLN A 62 16.69 -6.13 -20.44
N GLN A 63 17.36 -4.99 -20.26
CA GLN A 63 18.58 -4.67 -21.01
C GLN A 63 19.71 -5.66 -20.76
N SER A 64 19.92 -6.03 -19.48
CA SER A 64 20.95 -6.99 -19.09
C SER A 64 20.66 -8.39 -19.63
N LEU A 65 19.40 -8.84 -19.52
CA LEU A 65 18.94 -10.12 -20.05
C LEU A 65 19.09 -10.18 -21.58
N ASN A 66 18.73 -9.11 -22.28
CA ASN A 66 18.85 -9.03 -23.74
C ASN A 66 20.31 -9.11 -24.21
N ALA A 67 21.25 -8.56 -23.45
CA ALA A 67 22.67 -8.70 -23.74
C ALA A 67 23.13 -10.16 -23.61
N GLU A 68 22.79 -10.84 -22.51
CA GLU A 68 23.15 -12.24 -22.26
C GLU A 68 22.51 -13.20 -23.28
N LEU A 69 21.20 -13.06 -23.52
CA LEU A 69 20.50 -13.86 -24.54
C LEU A 69 21.06 -13.61 -25.95
N GLY A 70 21.49 -12.38 -26.24
CA GLY A 70 22.16 -12.04 -27.49
C GLY A 70 23.51 -12.74 -27.68
N GLN A 71 24.26 -12.97 -26.60
CA GLN A 71 25.49 -13.76 -26.64
C GLN A 71 25.18 -15.25 -26.85
N LEU A 72 24.22 -15.79 -26.09
CA LEU A 72 23.85 -17.21 -26.15
C LEU A 72 23.20 -17.62 -27.49
N LYS A 73 22.49 -16.69 -28.17
CA LYS A 73 21.91 -16.92 -29.51
C LYS A 73 22.98 -17.27 -30.56
N ARG A 74 24.24 -16.89 -30.34
CA ARG A 74 25.36 -17.21 -31.25
C ARG A 74 25.72 -18.69 -31.26
N THR A 75 25.21 -19.46 -30.29
CA THR A 75 25.38 -20.91 -30.23
C THR A 75 24.22 -21.60 -30.95
N ALA A 76 24.52 -22.30 -32.05
CA ALA A 76 23.52 -22.91 -32.94
C ALA A 76 22.54 -23.88 -32.24
N SER A 77 22.96 -24.54 -31.16
CA SER A 77 22.11 -25.48 -30.40
C SER A 77 21.03 -24.80 -29.56
N TYR A 78 21.11 -23.49 -29.30
CA TYR A 78 20.22 -22.78 -28.38
C TYR A 78 19.36 -21.70 -29.04
N ALA A 79 19.61 -21.39 -30.32
CA ALA A 79 19.02 -20.23 -31.01
C ALA A 79 17.48 -20.20 -30.97
N SER A 80 16.81 -21.31 -31.30
CA SER A 80 15.34 -21.38 -31.32
C SER A 80 14.71 -21.32 -29.93
N ARG A 81 15.33 -21.96 -28.93
CA ARG A 81 14.85 -21.96 -27.54
C ARG A 81 14.99 -20.58 -26.89
N ILE A 82 16.07 -19.86 -27.21
CA ILE A 82 16.32 -18.50 -26.71
C ILE A 82 15.32 -17.50 -27.29
N GLU A 83 14.94 -17.65 -28.55
CA GLU A 83 14.01 -16.72 -29.21
C GLU A 83 12.61 -16.75 -28.59
N SER A 84 12.11 -17.96 -28.27
CA SER A 84 10.84 -18.14 -27.54
C SER A 84 10.90 -17.57 -26.12
N ILE A 85 11.94 -17.91 -25.36
CA ILE A 85 12.10 -17.43 -23.97
C ILE A 85 12.18 -15.90 -23.93
N LYS A 86 12.89 -15.30 -24.90
CA LYS A 86 13.02 -13.84 -24.98
C LYS A 86 11.67 -13.16 -25.18
N GLN A 87 10.86 -13.63 -26.12
CA GLN A 87 9.55 -13.04 -26.40
C GLN A 87 8.63 -13.10 -25.17
N ASP A 88 8.58 -14.24 -24.49
CA ASP A 88 7.72 -14.41 -23.31
C ASP A 88 8.14 -13.51 -22.14
N ILE A 89 9.45 -13.34 -21.91
CA ILE A 89 9.93 -12.47 -20.82
C ILE A 89 9.74 -10.99 -21.18
N GLU A 90 9.98 -10.60 -22.43
CA GLU A 90 9.78 -9.21 -22.87
C GLU A 90 8.32 -8.79 -22.78
N SER A 91 7.38 -9.64 -23.22
CA SER A 91 5.94 -9.35 -23.10
C SER A 91 5.52 -9.24 -21.63
N LEU A 92 5.87 -10.20 -20.79
CA LEU A 92 5.53 -10.17 -19.36
C LEU A 92 6.05 -8.91 -18.64
N LEU A 93 7.28 -8.48 -18.92
CA LEU A 93 7.87 -7.30 -18.28
C LEU A 93 7.24 -5.97 -18.76
N VAL A 94 6.85 -5.89 -20.03
CA VAL A 94 6.19 -4.69 -20.58
C VAL A 94 4.73 -4.63 -20.14
N ASP A 95 4.00 -5.73 -20.33
CA ASP A 95 2.58 -5.82 -20.02
C ASP A 95 2.34 -5.60 -18.52
N SER A 96 3.19 -6.17 -17.65
CA SER A 96 3.07 -5.97 -16.20
C SER A 96 3.22 -4.49 -15.79
N ASN A 97 4.14 -3.73 -16.38
CA ASN A 97 4.30 -2.31 -16.06
C ASN A 97 3.06 -1.50 -16.49
N GLU A 98 2.55 -1.73 -17.70
CA GLU A 98 1.37 -1.01 -18.20
C GLU A 98 0.13 -1.34 -17.39
N GLU A 99 -0.06 -2.61 -17.06
CA GLU A 99 -1.20 -3.05 -16.26
C GLU A 99 -1.14 -2.53 -14.83
N GLU A 100 0.02 -2.60 -14.16
CA GLU A 100 0.20 -2.07 -12.81
C GLU A 100 -0.05 -0.56 -12.77
N GLN A 101 0.42 0.19 -13.78
CA GLN A 101 0.18 1.63 -13.88
C GLN A 101 -1.31 1.94 -14.09
N LYS A 102 -2.00 1.20 -14.97
CA LYS A 102 -3.44 1.35 -15.19
C LYS A 102 -4.24 1.04 -13.92
N ARG A 103 -3.90 -0.05 -13.22
CA ARG A 103 -4.52 -0.42 -11.94
C ARG A 103 -4.29 0.65 -10.88
N PHE A 104 -3.07 1.17 -10.76
CA PHE A 104 -2.77 2.22 -9.81
C PHE A 104 -3.64 3.47 -10.03
N ILE A 105 -3.77 3.93 -11.28
CA ILE A 105 -4.63 5.07 -11.62
C ILE A 105 -6.08 4.78 -11.24
N GLN A 106 -6.60 3.61 -11.61
CA GLN A 106 -7.96 3.19 -11.28
C GLN A 106 -8.22 3.18 -9.76
N PHE A 107 -7.32 2.58 -8.98
CA PHE A 107 -7.48 2.49 -7.53
C PHE A 107 -7.29 3.83 -6.84
N ARG A 108 -6.33 4.63 -7.28
CA ARG A 108 -6.16 6.00 -6.77
C ARG A 108 -7.44 6.80 -6.95
N ASP A 109 -8.07 6.73 -8.12
CA ASP A 109 -9.31 7.49 -8.39
C ASP A 109 -10.46 6.98 -7.50
N ARG A 110 -10.58 5.66 -7.28
CA ARG A 110 -11.55 5.09 -6.31
C ARG A 110 -11.29 5.58 -4.89
N LEU A 111 -10.04 5.50 -4.43
CA LEU A 111 -9.63 5.91 -3.08
C LEU A 111 -9.87 7.40 -2.84
N LEU A 112 -9.59 8.26 -3.82
CA LEU A 112 -9.85 9.70 -3.73
C LEU A 112 -11.34 10.05 -3.73
N ASN A 113 -12.18 9.24 -4.37
CA ASN A 113 -13.63 9.49 -4.43
C ASN A 113 -14.35 9.13 -3.13
N ILE A 114 -13.87 8.14 -2.38
CA ILE A 114 -14.54 7.61 -1.18
C ILE A 114 -13.79 7.83 0.12
N GLY A 115 -12.48 8.11 0.05
CA GLY A 115 -11.61 8.25 1.21
C GLY A 115 -11.57 9.67 1.74
N ASP A 116 -11.56 9.80 3.06
CA ASP A 116 -11.17 11.02 3.75
C ASP A 116 -9.63 11.11 3.78
N ILE A 117 -9.08 12.09 3.05
CA ILE A 117 -7.65 12.21 2.86
C ILE A 117 -7.05 13.16 3.90
N VAL A 118 -6.24 12.60 4.81
CA VAL A 118 -5.54 13.40 5.82
C VAL A 118 -4.36 14.12 5.16
N ALA A 119 -4.51 15.42 4.96
CA ALA A 119 -3.49 16.25 4.34
C ALA A 119 -2.20 16.31 5.19
N LEU A 120 -1.04 16.28 4.53
CA LEU A 120 0.25 16.46 5.20
C LEU A 120 0.45 17.94 5.56
N THR A 121 0.34 18.27 6.85
CA THR A 121 0.47 19.64 7.37
C THR A 121 1.78 19.84 8.12
N ALA A 122 2.16 21.08 8.39
CA ALA A 122 3.35 21.39 9.19
C ALA A 122 3.29 20.76 10.60
N ASP A 123 2.11 20.74 11.23
CA ASP A 123 1.91 20.12 12.54
C ASP A 123 2.15 18.61 12.49
N ILE A 124 1.71 17.94 11.41
CA ILE A 124 1.97 16.51 11.21
C ILE A 124 3.46 16.26 10.98
N LEU A 125 4.17 17.13 10.24
CA LEU A 125 5.62 16.99 10.05
C LEU A 125 6.38 17.11 11.38
N ILE A 126 6.00 18.07 12.23
CA ILE A 126 6.60 18.24 13.56
C ILE A 126 6.29 17.03 14.45
N LYS A 127 5.04 16.57 14.47
CA LYS A 127 4.64 15.38 15.23
C LYS A 127 5.38 14.12 14.76
N ALA A 128 5.54 13.94 13.44
CA ALA A 128 6.25 12.81 12.86
C ALA A 128 7.70 12.75 13.33
N ALA A 129 8.42 13.87 13.32
CA ALA A 129 9.80 13.93 13.84
C ALA A 129 9.88 13.47 15.30
N SER A 130 8.92 13.87 16.15
CA SER A 130 8.85 13.38 17.54
C SER A 130 8.54 11.88 17.63
N CYS A 131 7.72 11.34 16.71
CA CYS A 131 7.38 9.93 16.66
C CYS A 131 8.56 9.05 16.20
N GLU A 132 9.41 9.54 15.29
CA GLU A 132 10.66 8.87 14.92
C GLU A 132 11.53 8.64 16.15
N ASP A 133 11.76 9.69 16.94
CA ASP A 133 12.59 9.60 18.16
C ASP A 133 11.94 8.76 19.27
N THR A 134 10.63 8.91 19.46
CA THR A 134 9.92 8.26 20.59
C THR A 134 9.69 6.78 20.36
N TYR A 135 9.37 6.40 19.12
CA TYR A 135 8.91 5.06 18.78
C TYR A 135 9.86 4.28 17.86
N ASP A 136 11.00 4.87 17.48
CA ASP A 136 11.99 4.32 16.54
C ASP A 136 11.35 3.94 15.18
N LEU A 137 10.38 4.76 14.75
CA LEU A 137 9.70 4.58 13.47
C LEU A 137 10.59 5.11 12.33
N THR A 138 10.47 4.49 11.15
CA THR A 138 11.04 5.11 9.96
C THR A 138 10.32 6.43 9.66
N PRO A 139 10.95 7.39 8.95
CA PRO A 139 10.29 8.65 8.61
C PRO A 139 8.93 8.46 7.91
N GLN A 140 8.83 7.43 7.06
CA GLN A 140 7.60 7.12 6.32
C GLN A 140 6.49 6.67 7.28
N ASP A 141 6.82 5.74 8.17
CA ASP A 141 5.90 5.23 9.18
C ASP A 141 5.48 6.32 10.16
N ALA A 142 6.40 7.20 10.54
CA ALA A 142 6.13 8.33 11.41
C ALA A 142 5.15 9.33 10.77
N PHE A 143 5.25 9.62 9.47
CA PHE A 143 4.26 10.45 8.77
C PHE A 143 2.87 9.82 8.76
N VAL A 144 2.79 8.52 8.48
CA VAL A 144 1.52 7.77 8.48
C VAL A 144 0.93 7.80 9.90
N TYR A 145 1.72 7.47 10.91
CA TYR A 145 1.29 7.43 12.30
C TYR A 145 0.80 8.79 12.80
N ALA A 146 1.62 9.84 12.61
CA ALA A 146 1.29 11.19 13.04
C ALA A 146 0.01 11.71 12.36
N SER A 147 -0.21 11.35 11.09
CA SER A 147 -1.46 11.69 10.38
C SER A 147 -2.68 10.99 10.99
N VAL A 148 -2.55 9.69 11.31
CA VAL A 148 -3.64 8.91 11.92
C VAL A 148 -3.97 9.47 13.31
N ILE A 149 -2.97 9.73 14.15
CA ILE A 149 -3.17 10.29 15.49
C ILE A 149 -3.75 11.69 15.44
N ASP A 150 -3.25 12.56 14.56
CA ASP A 150 -3.79 13.92 14.40
C ASP A 150 -5.28 13.89 13.97
N HIS A 151 -5.64 13.00 13.06
CA HIS A 151 -7.03 12.82 12.64
C HIS A 151 -7.91 12.25 13.77
N LEU A 152 -7.44 11.22 14.50
CA LEU A 152 -8.15 10.65 15.65
C LEU A 152 -8.40 11.69 16.77
N GLN A 153 -7.43 12.58 17.00
CA GLN A 153 -7.56 13.67 17.98
C GLN A 153 -8.60 14.70 17.55
N ARG A 154 -8.66 15.07 16.27
CA ARG A 154 -9.60 16.07 15.74
C ARG A 154 -11.01 15.51 15.58
N TYR A 155 -11.12 14.24 15.19
CA TYR A 155 -12.38 13.57 14.89
C TYR A 155 -12.46 12.22 15.61
N PRO A 156 -12.67 12.21 16.94
CA PRO A 156 -12.72 10.98 17.72
C PRO A 156 -13.87 10.08 17.26
N PRO A 157 -13.58 8.88 16.73
CA PRO A 157 -14.61 7.96 16.29
C PRO A 157 -15.16 7.17 17.48
N GLN A 158 -16.42 6.70 17.36
CA GLN A 158 -16.94 5.70 18.31
C GLN A 158 -16.16 4.39 18.22
N GLN A 159 -15.73 4.03 17.01
CA GLN A 159 -14.93 2.86 16.74
C GLN A 159 -14.10 3.08 15.48
N ALA A 160 -12.84 2.66 15.54
CA ALA A 160 -11.95 2.65 14.40
C ALA A 160 -11.02 1.43 14.40
N CYS A 161 -10.41 1.17 13.25
CA CYS A 161 -9.26 0.31 13.15
C CYS A 161 -8.19 0.92 12.25
N PHE A 162 -6.94 0.58 12.52
CA PHE A 162 -5.81 0.91 11.67
C PHE A 162 -5.28 -0.38 11.05
N LEU A 163 -5.41 -0.48 9.73
CA LEU A 163 -4.94 -1.61 8.95
C LEU A 163 -3.55 -1.31 8.42
N ASN A 164 -2.55 -2.00 8.98
CA ASN A 164 -1.14 -1.73 8.73
C ASN A 164 -0.34 -3.04 8.74
N ARG A 165 0.43 -3.34 7.69
CA ARG A 165 1.25 -4.56 7.60
C ARG A 165 2.67 -4.39 8.12
N ASP A 166 3.10 -3.17 8.39
CA ASP A 166 4.41 -2.88 8.94
C ASP A 166 4.51 -3.30 10.42
N LYS A 167 5.52 -4.11 10.72
CA LYS A 167 5.79 -4.62 12.06
C LYS A 167 6.43 -3.56 12.95
N GLY A 168 6.95 -2.46 12.40
CA GLY A 168 7.44 -1.31 13.18
C GLY A 168 6.38 -0.74 14.11
N PHE A 169 5.10 -0.90 13.75
CA PHE A 169 3.98 -0.47 14.58
C PHE A 169 3.53 -1.46 15.65
N ALA A 170 4.22 -2.60 15.81
CA ALA A 170 3.94 -3.57 16.87
C ALA A 170 4.45 -3.12 18.26
N ASN A 171 4.97 -1.89 18.37
CA ASN A 171 5.32 -1.27 19.64
C ASN A 171 4.08 -1.18 20.55
N PRO A 172 4.12 -1.71 21.79
CA PRO A 172 3.00 -1.64 22.73
C PRO A 172 2.51 -0.21 22.98
N ASP A 173 3.41 0.78 23.05
CA ASP A 173 3.04 2.16 23.32
C ASP A 173 2.19 2.76 22.19
N ILE A 174 2.53 2.45 20.93
CA ILE A 174 1.74 2.81 19.74
C ILE A 174 0.35 2.19 19.81
N VAL A 175 0.28 0.90 20.14
CA VAL A 175 -0.97 0.14 20.21
C VAL A 175 -1.86 0.68 21.33
N ASP A 176 -1.28 0.98 22.49
CA ASP A 176 -1.97 1.53 23.64
C ASP A 176 -2.48 2.95 23.37
N GLU A 177 -1.69 3.80 22.72
CA GLU A 177 -2.11 5.13 22.30
C GLU A 177 -3.30 5.06 21.33
N LEU A 178 -3.25 4.19 20.31
CA LEU A 178 -4.36 4.00 19.39
C LEU A 178 -5.63 3.49 20.09
N ASN A 179 -5.48 2.57 21.05
CA ASN A 179 -6.59 2.04 21.83
C ASN A 179 -7.30 3.12 22.66
N GLN A 180 -6.58 4.16 23.14
CA GLN A 180 -7.19 5.30 23.83
C GLN A 180 -8.18 6.08 22.95
N PHE A 181 -8.01 6.02 21.62
CA PHE A 181 -8.92 6.63 20.65
C PHE A 181 -9.95 5.63 20.07
N ASN A 182 -10.17 4.49 20.72
CA ASN A 182 -11.00 3.39 20.21
C ASN A 182 -10.56 2.89 18.83
N CYS A 183 -9.27 3.03 18.51
CA CYS A 183 -8.69 2.60 17.24
C CYS A 183 -7.90 1.31 17.45
N ARG A 184 -8.39 0.20 16.88
CA ARG A 184 -7.73 -1.10 16.97
C ARG A 184 -6.67 -1.25 15.89
N MET A 185 -5.42 -1.52 16.27
CA MET A 185 -4.37 -1.93 15.33
C MET A 185 -4.62 -3.35 14.80
N ILE A 186 -4.52 -3.56 13.47
CA ILE A 186 -4.70 -4.86 12.83
C ILE A 186 -3.63 -5.08 11.74
N PHE A 187 -2.81 -6.11 11.91
CA PHE A 187 -1.62 -6.34 11.08
C PHE A 187 -1.83 -7.06 9.74
N ARG A 188 -3.06 -7.44 9.44
CA ARG A 188 -3.42 -8.16 8.23
C ARG A 188 -4.77 -7.71 7.71
N PHE A 189 -4.89 -7.48 6.41
CA PHE A 189 -6.11 -7.02 5.77
C PHE A 189 -7.22 -8.07 5.80
N ASP A 190 -6.90 -9.38 5.77
CA ASP A 190 -7.92 -10.43 5.92
C ASP A 190 -8.51 -10.47 7.33
N CYS A 191 -7.68 -10.27 8.36
CA CYS A 191 -8.16 -10.06 9.73
C CYS A 191 -8.96 -8.76 9.85
N GLY A 192 -8.51 -7.70 9.18
CA GLY A 192 -9.20 -6.42 9.11
C GLY A 192 -10.61 -6.58 8.57
N TYR A 193 -10.75 -7.21 7.40
CA TYR A 193 -12.03 -7.47 6.76
C TYR A 193 -12.99 -8.26 7.66
N ARG A 194 -12.54 -9.38 8.26
CA ARG A 194 -13.37 -10.16 9.20
C ARG A 194 -13.79 -9.34 10.41
N PHE A 195 -12.92 -8.48 10.92
CA PHE A 195 -13.27 -7.55 11.99
C PHE A 195 -14.40 -6.61 11.55
N LEU A 196 -14.31 -5.99 10.37
CA LEU A 196 -15.37 -5.12 9.85
C LEU A 196 -16.71 -5.85 9.72
N GLN A 197 -16.71 -7.05 9.14
CA GLN A 197 -17.92 -7.86 9.00
C GLN A 197 -18.60 -8.16 10.35
N SER A 198 -17.81 -8.46 11.38
CA SER A 198 -18.35 -8.71 12.73
C SER A 198 -19.04 -7.49 13.33
N GLN A 199 -18.54 -6.29 13.04
CA GLN A 199 -19.12 -5.04 13.53
C GLN A 199 -20.38 -4.64 12.76
N LEU A 200 -20.47 -4.97 11.47
CA LEU A 200 -21.66 -4.71 10.64
C LEU A 200 -22.82 -5.66 10.92
N SER A 201 -22.54 -6.81 11.53
CA SER A 201 -23.54 -7.81 11.91
C SER A 201 -24.11 -7.61 13.32
N SER A 202 -23.60 -6.61 14.06
CA SER A 202 -23.97 -6.29 15.45
C SER A 202 -24.89 -5.07 15.50
#